data_AF-G1X100-F1
#
_entry.id   AF-G1X100-F1
#
_cell.length_a   1.000
_cell.length_b   1.000
_cell.length_c   1.000
_cell.angle_alpha   90.00
_cell.angle_beta   90.00
_cell.angle_gamma   90.00
#
_symmetry.space_group_name_H-M   'P 1'
#
loop_
_entity.id
_entity.type
_entity.pdbx_description
1 polymer ?
#
loop_
_entity_poly.entity_id
_entity_poly.type
_entity_poly.pdbx_seq_one_letter_code
_entity_poly.pdbx_strand_id
1 'polypeptide(L)'
;MRAVDFWKANGRFDTAALETAIMNVIRKRSDSPENEMLIDEDSSGCKVFVCAVKGEDGRDVLLRSYYNEQQADNYSTGFKIWEACRATSAATTFFDNFERTYRGKKQTFIDGDLQ
;
A
#
# COMPACT_ATOMS: atom_id res chain seq x y z
N MET A 1 -13.05 -14.67 -20.34
CA MET A 1 -13.22 -15.00 -18.90
C MET A 1 -11.90 -15.60 -18.41
N ARG A 2 -10.95 -14.75 -18.00
CA ARG A 2 -9.60 -15.15 -17.52
C ARG A 2 -9.00 -14.18 -16.51
N ALA A 3 -9.49 -12.93 -16.45
CA ALA A 3 -8.96 -11.93 -15.52
C ALA A 3 -9.40 -12.17 -14.08
N VAL A 4 -10.65 -12.59 -13.84
CA VAL A 4 -11.24 -12.68 -12.48
C VAL A 4 -10.61 -13.74 -11.58
N ASP A 5 -9.98 -14.78 -12.13
CA ASP A 5 -9.45 -15.90 -11.35
C ASP A 5 -8.02 -15.63 -10.81
N PHE A 6 -7.27 -14.70 -11.42
CA PHE A 6 -5.94 -14.28 -10.91
C PHE A 6 -6.03 -13.53 -9.58
N TRP A 7 -7.16 -12.86 -9.31
CA TRP A 7 -7.33 -12.01 -8.12
C TRP A 7 -7.65 -12.77 -6.84
N LYS A 8 -7.91 -14.09 -6.93
CA LYS A 8 -8.18 -14.98 -5.78
C LYS A 8 -7.06 -15.99 -5.55
N ALA A 9 -5.85 -15.70 -6.02
CA ALA A 9 -4.70 -16.51 -5.66
C ALA A 9 -4.42 -16.34 -4.16
N ASN A 10 -4.55 -17.42 -3.40
CA ASN A 10 -4.10 -17.46 -2.00
C ASN A 10 -2.57 -17.29 -2.03
N GLY A 11 -2.07 -16.27 -1.33
CA GLY A 11 -0.64 -16.00 -1.23
C GLY A 11 0.13 -17.25 -0.80
N ARG A 12 1.28 -17.50 -1.44
CA ARG A 12 2.18 -18.60 -1.05
C ARG A 12 2.78 -18.41 0.34
N PHE A 13 2.96 -17.17 0.76
CA PHE A 13 3.60 -16.78 2.01
C PHE A 13 2.60 -16.12 2.96
N ASP A 14 2.89 -16.26 4.26
CA ASP A 14 2.04 -15.71 5.31
C ASP A 14 2.09 -14.17 5.32
N THR A 15 0.98 -13.57 4.92
CA THR A 15 0.75 -12.12 4.94
C THR A 15 0.90 -11.53 6.34
N ALA A 16 0.46 -12.23 7.39
CA ALA A 16 0.53 -11.73 8.77
C ALA A 16 1.98 -11.66 9.27
N ALA A 17 2.83 -12.60 8.84
CA ALA A 17 4.25 -12.57 9.14
C ALA A 17 4.94 -11.36 8.50
N LEU A 18 4.58 -11.03 7.26
CA LEU A 18 5.08 -9.83 6.57
C LEU A 18 4.61 -8.54 7.26
N GLU A 19 3.34 -8.44 7.62
CA GLU A 19 2.80 -7.29 8.38
C GLU A 19 3.53 -7.11 9.71
N THR A 20 3.74 -8.20 10.44
CA THR A 20 4.50 -8.18 11.70
C THR A 20 5.93 -7.69 11.48
N ALA A 21 6.59 -8.14 10.41
CA ALA A 21 7.94 -7.69 10.07
C ALA A 21 7.98 -6.20 9.73
N ILE A 22 7.05 -5.71 8.91
CA ILE A 22 6.90 -4.28 8.57
C ILE A 22 6.71 -3.46 9.86
N MET A 23 5.76 -3.86 10.71
CA MET A 23 5.47 -3.16 11.97
C MET A 23 6.69 -3.12 12.89
N ASN A 24 7.46 -4.19 12.98
CA ASN A 24 8.67 -4.24 13.79
C ASN A 24 9.77 -3.30 13.27
N VAL A 25 9.82 -3.02 11.98
CA VAL A 25 10.73 -1.99 11.43
C VAL A 25 10.25 -0.60 11.81
N ILE A 26 8.96 -0.30 11.66
CA ILE A 26 8.38 1.02 11.97
C ILE A 26 8.50 1.34 13.46
N ARG A 27 8.27 0.35 14.34
CA ARG A 27 8.43 0.46 15.81
C ARG A 27 9.80 0.93 16.27
N LYS A 28 10.85 0.74 15.46
CA LYS A 28 12.20 1.22 15.78
C LYS A 28 12.36 2.73 15.61
N ARG A 29 11.39 3.39 14.97
CA ARG A 29 11.46 4.80 14.55
C ARG A 29 10.24 5.64 14.97
N SER A 30 9.11 5.01 15.28
CA SER A 30 7.87 5.67 15.70
C SER A 30 7.29 5.03 16.95
N ASP A 31 6.80 5.87 17.87
CA ASP A 31 6.07 5.47 19.08
C ASP A 31 4.63 5.04 18.78
N SER A 32 4.13 5.30 17.57
CA SER A 32 2.76 4.98 17.11
C SER A 32 2.76 4.32 15.73
N PRO A 33 3.44 3.17 15.57
CA PRO A 33 3.71 2.54 14.27
C PRO A 33 2.45 2.22 13.45
N GLU A 34 1.35 1.87 14.13
CA GLU A 34 0.10 1.47 13.48
C GLU A 34 -0.72 2.66 13.00
N ASN A 35 -0.40 3.87 13.46
CA ASN A 35 -1.12 5.10 13.14
C ASN A 35 -0.25 6.13 12.41
N GLU A 36 1.00 5.77 12.12
CA GLU A 36 1.93 6.63 11.40
C GLU A 36 1.44 6.85 9.97
N MET A 37 1.13 8.11 9.64
CA MET A 37 0.57 8.49 8.35
C MET A 37 1.67 8.51 7.28
N LEU A 38 1.31 8.12 6.06
CA LEU A 38 2.23 8.16 4.93
C LEU A 38 2.55 9.60 4.54
N ILE A 39 1.51 10.43 4.42
CA ILE A 39 1.66 11.87 4.23
C ILE A 39 1.98 12.48 5.57
N ASP A 40 3.14 13.14 5.62
CA ASP A 40 3.55 14.00 6.72
C ASP A 40 3.77 15.41 6.15
N GLU A 41 2.81 16.29 6.41
CA GLU A 41 2.78 17.70 5.96
C GLU A 41 3.95 18.51 6.53
N ASP A 42 4.50 18.11 7.67
CA ASP A 42 5.51 18.86 8.41
C ASP A 42 6.94 18.30 8.19
N SER A 43 7.10 17.23 7.43
CA SER A 43 8.41 16.62 7.24
C SER A 43 9.27 17.38 6.21
N SER A 44 10.42 17.90 6.68
CA SER A 44 11.55 18.27 5.81
C SER A 44 12.35 17.05 5.32
N GLY A 45 11.78 15.85 5.50
CA GLY A 45 12.41 14.58 5.22
C GLY A 45 12.56 14.27 3.73
N CYS A 46 13.18 13.14 3.43
CA CYS A 46 13.28 12.65 2.07
C CYS A 46 11.88 12.37 1.51
N LYS A 47 11.58 12.95 0.33
CA LYS A 47 10.36 12.66 -0.41
C LYS A 47 10.43 11.23 -0.95
N VAL A 48 9.50 10.38 -0.53
CA VAL A 48 9.43 8.98 -0.96
C VAL A 48 8.08 8.65 -1.56
N PHE A 49 8.07 7.60 -2.38
CA PHE A 49 6.86 7.02 -2.91
C PHE A 49 7.04 5.51 -3.10
N VAL A 50 5.92 4.79 -3.12
CA VAL A 50 5.86 3.38 -3.49
C VAL A 50 4.82 3.19 -4.59
N CYS A 51 4.99 2.14 -5.39
CA CYS A 51 4.11 1.80 -6.49
C CYS A 51 3.16 0.67 -6.07
N ALA A 52 1.91 0.75 -6.50
CA ALA A 52 0.95 -0.34 -6.41
C ALA A 52 0.01 -0.28 -7.62
N VAL A 53 -0.66 -1.39 -7.94
CA VAL A 53 -1.72 -1.42 -8.93
C VAL A 53 -3.07 -1.55 -8.23
N LYS A 54 -4.04 -0.76 -8.67
CA LYS A 54 -5.40 -0.80 -8.13
C LYS A 54 -6.15 -2.03 -8.66
N GLY A 55 -6.65 -2.86 -7.75
CA GLY A 55 -7.23 -4.14 -8.12
C GLY A 55 -8.54 -4.05 -8.89
N GLU A 56 -9.29 -2.96 -8.73
CA GLU A 56 -10.60 -2.81 -9.39
C GLU A 56 -10.48 -2.45 -10.88
N ASP A 57 -9.43 -1.72 -11.29
CA ASP A 57 -9.32 -1.16 -12.64
C ASP A 57 -7.91 -1.26 -13.25
N GLY A 58 -6.97 -1.91 -12.57
CA GLY A 58 -5.61 -2.16 -13.07
C GLY A 58 -4.76 -0.91 -13.22
N ARG A 59 -5.15 0.24 -12.65
CA ARG A 59 -4.39 1.48 -12.76
C ARG A 59 -3.22 1.52 -11.79
N ASP A 60 -2.10 2.02 -12.27
CA ASP A 60 -0.95 2.36 -11.43
C ASP A 60 -1.30 3.47 -10.44
N VAL A 61 -0.85 3.27 -9.20
CA VAL A 61 -1.00 4.20 -8.10
C VAL A 61 0.37 4.45 -7.49
N LEU A 62 0.71 5.74 -7.36
CA LEU A 62 1.86 6.18 -6.59
C LEU A 62 1.39 6.63 -5.22
N LEU A 63 1.73 5.88 -4.19
CA LEU A 63 1.50 6.24 -2.79
C LEU A 63 2.71 7.04 -2.30
N ARG A 64 2.52 8.32 -1.99
CA ARG A 64 3.57 9.32 -1.76
C ARG A 64 3.52 9.85 -0.33
N SER A 65 4.70 10.21 0.18
CA SER A 65 4.83 10.94 1.44
C SER A 65 4.69 12.46 1.31
N TYR A 66 4.42 12.96 0.10
CA TYR A 66 4.45 14.38 -0.22
C TYR A 66 3.36 14.75 -1.22
N TYR A 67 2.98 16.02 -1.21
CA TYR A 67 2.08 16.60 -2.21
C TYR A 67 2.85 17.04 -3.46
N ASN A 68 2.27 16.75 -4.63
CA ASN A 68 2.76 17.23 -5.91
C ASN A 68 1.66 18.04 -6.60
N GLU A 69 1.87 19.36 -6.73
CA GLU A 69 0.91 20.27 -7.36
C GLU A 69 0.70 19.97 -8.85
N GLN A 70 1.69 19.37 -9.52
CA GLN A 70 1.63 19.05 -10.95
C GLN A 70 0.92 17.72 -11.23
N GLN A 71 0.82 16.84 -10.23
CA GLN A 71 0.21 15.52 -10.37
C GLN A 71 -0.70 15.23 -9.18
N ALA A 72 -2.01 15.24 -9.44
CA ALA A 72 -3.01 14.94 -8.42
C ALA A 72 -2.77 13.58 -7.75
N ASP A 73 -2.89 13.57 -6.43
CA ASP A 73 -2.81 12.38 -5.61
C ASP A 73 -4.14 12.15 -4.89
N ASN A 74 -4.89 11.17 -5.37
CA ASN A 74 -6.20 10.84 -4.81
C ASN A 74 -6.15 9.66 -3.82
N TYR A 75 -4.95 9.12 -3.56
CA TYR A 75 -4.80 7.84 -2.87
C TYR A 75 -3.98 7.95 -1.60
N SER A 76 -2.88 8.70 -1.60
CA SER A 76 -1.94 8.77 -0.47
C SER A 76 -2.56 9.36 0.80
N THR A 77 -3.54 10.25 0.65
CA THR A 77 -4.26 10.81 1.80
C THR A 77 -4.97 9.72 2.58
N GLY A 78 -4.68 9.64 3.88
CA GLY A 78 -5.28 8.64 4.75
C GLY A 78 -4.62 7.25 4.67
N PHE A 79 -3.51 7.09 3.94
CA PHE A 79 -2.66 5.90 4.07
C PHE A 79 -1.78 6.00 5.29
N LYS A 80 -1.59 4.86 5.96
CA LYS A 80 -0.53 4.67 6.95
C LYS A 80 0.71 4.10 6.25
N ILE A 81 1.89 4.28 6.84
CA ILE A 81 3.14 3.78 6.26
C ILE A 81 3.08 2.27 6.04
N TRP A 82 2.62 1.51 7.04
CA TRP A 82 2.55 0.05 6.93
C TRP A 82 1.55 -0.43 5.86
N GLU A 83 0.45 0.31 5.64
CA GLU A 83 -0.52 0.02 4.59
C GLU A 83 0.11 0.22 3.20
N ALA A 84 0.91 1.27 3.02
CA ALA A 84 1.62 1.51 1.77
C ALA A 84 2.65 0.41 1.49
N CYS A 85 3.40 -0.02 2.52
CA CYS A 85 4.31 -1.16 2.42
C CYS A 85 3.59 -2.46 2.04
N ARG A 86 2.37 -2.69 2.57
CA ARG A 86 1.56 -3.84 2.20
C ARG A 86 1.03 -3.76 0.78
N ALA A 87 0.53 -2.61 0.35
CA ALA A 87 0.06 -2.39 -1.01
C ALA A 87 1.14 -2.69 -2.06
N THR A 88 2.36 -2.18 -1.87
CA THR A 88 3.46 -2.43 -2.82
C THR A 88 4.00 -3.85 -2.79
N SER A 89 3.82 -4.60 -1.70
CA SER A 89 4.34 -5.98 -1.56
C SER A 89 3.30 -7.05 -1.87
N ALA A 90 2.10 -6.66 -2.29
CA ALA A 90 0.97 -7.56 -2.52
C ALA A 90 1.06 -8.25 -3.88
N ALA A 91 2.16 -8.97 -4.13
CA ALA A 91 2.35 -9.70 -5.37
C ALA A 91 1.44 -10.94 -5.36
N THR A 92 0.45 -10.97 -6.28
CA THR A 92 -0.69 -11.90 -6.30
C THR A 92 -0.36 -13.38 -6.20
N THR A 93 0.86 -13.83 -6.52
CA THR A 93 1.29 -15.24 -6.36
C THR A 93 2.06 -15.53 -5.08
N PHE A 94 2.51 -14.49 -4.37
CA PHE A 94 3.37 -14.58 -3.20
C PHE A 94 2.65 -14.19 -1.92
N PHE A 95 1.89 -13.10 -1.95
CA PHE A 95 1.15 -12.57 -0.79
C PHE A 95 -0.27 -12.23 -1.21
N ASP A 96 -1.17 -12.21 -0.23
CA ASP A 96 -2.54 -11.79 -0.49
C ASP A 96 -2.60 -10.31 -0.88
N ASN A 97 -3.60 -9.98 -1.70
CA ASN A 97 -3.93 -8.61 -2.07
C ASN A 97 -4.13 -7.77 -0.81
N PHE A 98 -3.68 -6.52 -0.85
CA PHE A 98 -3.93 -5.60 0.25
C PHE A 98 -5.32 -4.98 0.09
N GLU A 99 -6.19 -5.17 1.09
CA GLU A 99 -7.52 -4.59 1.11
C GLU A 99 -7.64 -3.60 2.27
N ARG A 100 -8.24 -2.44 1.99
CA ARG A 100 -8.57 -1.45 3.02
C ARG A 100 -9.92 -0.82 2.78
N THR A 101 -10.51 -0.25 3.82
CA THR A 101 -11.71 0.59 3.71
C THR A 101 -11.36 2.03 4.02
N TYR A 102 -11.56 2.92 3.05
CA TYR A 102 -11.32 4.35 3.22
C TYR A 102 -12.55 5.15 2.82
N ARG A 103 -13.03 6.03 3.71
CA ARG A 103 -14.25 6.84 3.52
C ARG A 103 -15.46 6.01 3.05
N GLY A 104 -15.64 4.82 3.64
CA GLY A 104 -16.75 3.91 3.32
C GLY A 104 -16.63 3.16 1.99
N LYS A 105 -15.48 3.27 1.29
CA LYS A 105 -15.21 2.52 0.05
C LYS A 105 -14.13 1.49 0.30
N LYS A 106 -14.40 0.23 -0.08
CA LYS A 106 -13.39 -0.81 -0.17
C LYS A 106 -12.42 -0.47 -1.31
N GLN A 107 -11.13 -0.64 -1.06
CA GLN A 107 -10.05 -0.45 -2.01
C GLN A 107 -9.15 -1.67 -1.95
N THR A 108 -8.83 -2.25 -3.11
CA THR A 108 -7.90 -3.38 -3.23
C THR A 108 -6.65 -2.95 -4.01
N PHE A 109 -5.49 -3.39 -3.54
CA PHE A 109 -4.18 -3.09 -4.13
C PHE A 109 -3.35 -4.36 -4.30
N ILE A 110 -2.58 -4.40 -5.39
CA ILE A 110 -1.59 -5.43 -5.70
C ILE A 110 -0.23 -4.78 -5.98
N ASP A 111 0.83 -5.59 -6.02
CA ASP A 111 2.19 -5.14 -6.32
C ASP A 111 2.28 -4.40 -7.67
N GLY A 112 3.11 -3.36 -7.71
CA GLY A 112 3.35 -2.53 -8.88
C GLY A 112 4.08 -3.22 -10.03
N ASP A 113 4.72 -4.36 -9.80
CA ASP A 113 5.40 -5.15 -10.85
C ASP A 113 4.43 -6.00 -11.69
N LEU A 114 3.17 -6.11 -11.27
CA LEU A 114 2.13 -6.87 -11.96
C LEU A 114 1.40 -5.99 -13.00
N GLN A 115 1.97 -5.89 -14.21
CA GLN A 115 1.33 -5.31 -15.39
C GLN A 115 1.05 -6.33 -16.50
#